data_AF-N2B5E0-F1
#
_entry.id   AF-N2B5E0-F1
#
_cell.length_a   1.000
_cell.length_b   1.000
_cell.length_c   1.000
_cell.angle_alpha   90.00
_cell.angle_beta   90.00
_cell.angle_gamma   90.00
#
_symmetry.space_group_name_H-M   'P 1'
#
loop_
_entity.id
_entity.type
_entity.pdbx_description
1 polymer ?
#
loop_
_entity_poly.entity_id
_entity_poly.type
_entity_poly.pdbx_seq_one_letter_code
_entity_poly.pdbx_strand_id
1 'polypeptide(L)'
;MNVKIFTMTHKKFDEPKDSIYIPLHVGRAAADDLGYAGDDTGDSISERNKYYGELTGVYWVWKNVRDADIVGICHYRRYFLNQESELLSQKEYEDILKEYDVITSNDLKSNKSYRELYEEAHNIEDLNLTENIIKKKFPEYANELESVLSGNTGYYGNLMVTSKNLFDSYAQWLFSIFFEMEKQIDVSSYDLYHQRVFGFLSEQLLKVWIQKHNLKVYEGIIGITSEKAETTEFKLAMAQLVKMGKISEARQMFYEYLKLRPDVRLELSDLRGEIPIIEQLLYIAEQEQERGITGLNRNGGDLNAWIVHYRRTQQCLADLSSGEEVRQEDISYILEKNVSWVMCKVMMMNDIGEKITNQQKNETASL
;
A
#
# COMPACT_ATOMS: atom_id res chain seq x y z
N MET A 1 -26.25 -19.00 -2.65
CA MET A 1 -26.14 -18.23 -1.39
C MET A 1 -26.16 -16.75 -1.76
N ASN A 2 -26.48 -15.84 -0.85
CA ASN A 2 -26.37 -14.41 -1.10
C ASN A 2 -24.95 -13.95 -0.76
N VAL A 3 -24.16 -13.63 -1.78
CA VAL A 3 -22.75 -13.22 -1.67
C VAL A 3 -22.65 -11.72 -1.86
N LYS A 4 -22.06 -11.03 -0.89
CA LYS A 4 -21.80 -9.58 -0.96
C LYS A 4 -20.34 -9.28 -0.64
N ILE A 5 -19.59 -8.79 -1.62
CA ILE A 5 -18.20 -8.40 -1.47
C ILE A 5 -18.13 -6.88 -1.47
N PHE A 6 -17.88 -6.27 -0.31
CA PHE A 6 -17.79 -4.83 -0.18
C PHE A 6 -16.40 -4.35 -0.58
N THR A 7 -16.37 -3.44 -1.55
CA THR A 7 -15.15 -2.83 -2.07
C THR A 7 -14.97 -1.46 -1.42
N MET A 8 -14.08 -1.40 -0.43
CA MET A 8 -13.81 -0.18 0.34
C MET A 8 -13.09 0.85 -0.52
N THR A 9 -13.65 2.05 -0.59
CA THR A 9 -13.09 3.15 -1.39
C THR A 9 -13.27 4.52 -0.73
N HIS A 10 -12.34 5.42 -0.98
CA HIS A 10 -12.44 6.85 -0.66
C HIS A 10 -12.37 7.72 -1.92
N LYS A 11 -12.52 7.10 -3.11
CA LYS A 11 -12.44 7.77 -4.41
C LYS A 11 -13.22 7.01 -5.48
N LYS A 12 -13.51 7.69 -6.59
CA LYS A 12 -14.03 7.02 -7.80
C LYS A 12 -12.97 6.06 -8.35
N PHE A 13 -13.42 4.91 -8.86
CA PHE A 13 -12.56 3.89 -9.44
C PHE A 13 -13.33 3.10 -10.51
N ASP A 14 -12.61 2.32 -11.30
CA ASP A 14 -13.20 1.41 -12.27
C ASP A 14 -13.79 0.19 -11.54
N GLU A 15 -15.09 0.27 -11.26
CA GLU A 15 -15.83 -0.75 -10.50
C GLU A 15 -15.87 -2.09 -11.25
N PRO A 16 -15.73 -3.23 -10.55
CA PRO A 16 -16.05 -4.53 -11.13
C PRO A 16 -17.47 -4.55 -11.71
N LYS A 17 -17.62 -5.19 -12.88
CA LYS A 17 -18.92 -5.30 -13.55
C LYS A 17 -19.87 -6.29 -12.86
N ASP A 18 -19.33 -7.23 -12.09
CA ASP A 18 -20.12 -8.21 -11.36
C ASP A 18 -20.76 -7.56 -10.13
N SER A 19 -22.08 -7.69 -10.03
CA SER A 19 -22.92 -7.09 -9.00
C SER A 19 -22.65 -7.57 -7.58
N ILE A 20 -21.93 -8.69 -7.39
CA ILE A 20 -21.54 -9.12 -6.03
C ILE A 20 -20.53 -8.16 -5.41
N TYR A 21 -19.77 -7.41 -6.22
CA TYR A 21 -18.83 -6.40 -5.76
C TYR A 21 -19.56 -5.07 -5.59
N ILE A 22 -19.69 -4.65 -4.33
CA ILE A 22 -20.48 -3.49 -3.93
C ILE A 22 -19.52 -2.40 -3.44
N PRO A 23 -19.34 -1.30 -4.19
CA PRO A 23 -18.58 -0.16 -3.71
C PRO A 23 -19.15 0.40 -2.41
N LEU A 24 -18.30 0.59 -1.41
CA LEU A 24 -18.64 1.24 -0.15
C LEU A 24 -17.70 2.42 0.07
N HIS A 25 -18.27 3.62 0.12
CA HIS A 25 -17.52 4.84 0.40
C HIS A 25 -17.21 4.91 1.89
N VAL A 26 -15.96 4.64 2.25
CA VAL A 26 -15.45 4.72 3.63
C VAL A 26 -15.04 6.15 4.00
N GLY A 27 -15.31 6.57 5.23
CA GLY A 27 -15.08 7.95 5.66
C GLY A 27 -16.01 8.97 5.00
N ARG A 28 -17.17 8.52 4.52
CA ARG A 28 -18.18 9.34 3.84
C ARG A 28 -18.56 10.59 4.66
N ALA A 29 -18.60 10.48 5.99
CA ALA A 29 -18.97 11.56 6.90
C ALA A 29 -18.08 12.82 6.77
N ALA A 30 -16.87 12.69 6.24
CA ALA A 30 -15.92 13.79 6.08
C ALA A 30 -15.51 14.04 4.61
N ALA A 31 -16.24 13.47 3.65
CA ALA A 31 -15.89 13.49 2.23
C ALA A 31 -17.08 13.86 1.31
N ASP A 32 -16.78 14.22 0.06
CA ASP A 32 -17.78 14.54 -0.97
C ASP A 32 -18.44 13.29 -1.57
N ASP A 33 -19.65 13.43 -2.11
CA ASP A 33 -20.38 12.28 -2.64
C ASP A 33 -19.72 11.66 -3.86
N LEU A 34 -19.38 10.37 -3.74
CA LEU A 34 -18.88 9.56 -4.83
C LEU A 34 -20.02 8.81 -5.53
N GLY A 35 -21.28 8.99 -5.17
CA GLY A 35 -22.43 8.27 -5.75
C GLY A 35 -22.45 6.78 -5.38
N TYR A 36 -21.82 6.40 -4.29
CA TYR A 36 -21.83 5.05 -3.71
C TYR A 36 -22.57 5.04 -2.39
N ALA A 37 -22.94 3.85 -1.92
CA ALA A 37 -23.37 3.71 -0.53
C ALA A 37 -22.25 4.20 0.40
N GLY A 38 -22.61 5.00 1.41
CA GLY A 38 -21.69 5.53 2.41
C GLY A 38 -21.69 4.68 3.68
N ASP A 39 -20.52 4.59 4.30
CA ASP A 39 -20.37 3.99 5.64
C ASP A 39 -20.88 4.89 6.77
N ASP A 40 -21.46 6.06 6.48
CA ASP A 40 -21.95 7.10 7.40
C ASP A 40 -23.44 6.99 7.73
N THR A 41 -24.06 5.85 7.42
CA THR A 41 -25.49 5.59 7.68
C THR A 41 -25.68 4.54 8.77
N GLY A 42 -26.86 4.52 9.40
CA GLY A 42 -27.17 3.53 10.44
C GLY A 42 -26.24 3.65 11.65
N ASP A 43 -25.73 2.51 12.14
CA ASP A 43 -24.70 2.47 13.19
C ASP A 43 -23.31 2.49 12.54
N SER A 44 -22.55 3.55 12.81
CA SER A 44 -21.38 3.95 12.01
C SER A 44 -20.28 4.59 12.88
N ILE A 45 -19.04 4.42 12.42
CA ILE A 45 -17.85 5.15 12.90
C ILE A 45 -17.14 5.90 11.75
N SER A 46 -17.85 6.28 10.70
CA SER A 46 -17.30 6.91 9.47
C SER A 46 -16.41 8.11 9.76
N GLU A 47 -16.78 8.96 10.73
CA GLU A 47 -15.98 10.11 11.18
C GLU A 47 -14.56 9.77 11.68
N ARG A 48 -14.32 8.50 12.01
CA ARG A 48 -13.05 7.98 12.51
C ARG A 48 -12.15 7.41 11.41
N ASN A 49 -12.52 7.56 10.14
CA ASN A 49 -11.79 7.00 9.00
C ASN A 49 -10.32 7.41 8.95
N LYS A 50 -9.97 8.64 9.37
CA LYS A 50 -8.57 9.07 9.45
C LYS A 50 -7.69 8.18 10.35
N TYR A 51 -8.29 7.47 11.31
CA TYR A 51 -7.59 6.52 12.19
C TYR A 51 -7.81 5.06 11.81
N TYR A 52 -9.01 4.72 11.33
CA TYR A 52 -9.44 3.34 11.05
C TYR A 52 -9.26 2.90 9.60
N GLY A 53 -9.11 3.84 8.66
CA GLY A 53 -9.13 3.57 7.23
C GLY A 53 -10.36 2.73 6.84
N GLU A 54 -10.12 1.68 6.06
CA GLU A 54 -11.12 0.74 5.55
C GLU A 54 -11.92 0.03 6.66
N LEU A 55 -11.45 0.00 7.91
CA LEU A 55 -12.19 -0.60 9.03
C LEU A 55 -13.48 0.13 9.37
N THR A 56 -13.61 1.41 9.01
CA THR A 56 -14.90 2.12 9.13
C THR A 56 -15.99 1.43 8.30
N GLY A 57 -15.64 0.97 7.10
CA GLY A 57 -16.50 0.12 6.27
C GLY A 57 -16.73 -1.26 6.88
N VAL A 58 -15.70 -1.91 7.44
CA VAL A 58 -15.85 -3.21 8.13
C VAL A 58 -16.85 -3.11 9.29
N TYR A 59 -16.78 -2.05 10.09
CA TYR A 59 -17.72 -1.78 11.17
C TYR A 59 -19.14 -1.60 10.63
N TRP A 60 -19.30 -0.78 9.59
CA TRP A 60 -20.58 -0.51 8.99
C TRP A 60 -21.22 -1.80 8.43
N VAL A 61 -20.44 -2.64 7.76
CA VAL A 61 -20.91 -3.94 7.25
C VAL A 61 -21.38 -4.85 8.40
N TRP A 62 -20.61 -4.94 9.48
CA TRP A 62 -20.99 -5.71 10.68
C TRP A 62 -22.33 -5.26 11.26
N LYS A 63 -22.53 -3.94 11.36
CA LYS A 63 -23.69 -3.36 12.03
C LYS A 63 -24.95 -3.28 11.16
N ASN A 64 -24.81 -3.11 9.86
CA ASN A 64 -25.93 -2.72 9.00
C ASN A 64 -26.32 -3.82 7.98
N VAL A 65 -25.38 -4.70 7.61
CA VAL A 65 -25.69 -5.79 6.66
C VAL A 65 -26.31 -6.96 7.41
N ARG A 66 -27.51 -7.36 6.97
CA ARG A 66 -28.29 -8.48 7.56
C ARG A 66 -28.70 -9.51 6.52
N ASP A 67 -28.70 -9.14 5.25
CA ASP A 67 -29.12 -9.94 4.11
C ASP A 67 -27.90 -10.42 3.31
N ALA A 68 -27.07 -11.27 3.92
CA ALA A 68 -25.96 -11.93 3.24
C ALA A 68 -25.64 -13.25 3.94
N ASP A 69 -25.35 -14.29 3.16
CA ASP A 69 -24.85 -15.57 3.68
C ASP A 69 -23.31 -15.52 3.74
N ILE A 70 -22.69 -14.94 2.72
CA ILE A 70 -21.25 -14.72 2.59
C ILE A 70 -21.00 -13.23 2.47
N VAL A 71 -20.07 -12.73 3.27
CA VAL A 71 -19.62 -11.34 3.24
C VAL A 71 -18.11 -11.30 3.00
N GLY A 72 -17.72 -10.40 2.11
CA GLY A 72 -16.33 -10.12 1.79
C GLY A 72 -15.96 -8.66 1.95
N ILE A 73 -14.69 -8.41 2.22
CA ILE A 73 -14.05 -7.10 2.24
C ILE A 73 -12.89 -7.14 1.26
N CYS A 74 -12.98 -6.28 0.25
CA CYS A 74 -11.94 -5.97 -0.71
C CYS A 74 -11.66 -4.47 -0.67
N HIS A 75 -10.52 -4.04 -1.20
CA HIS A 75 -10.20 -2.62 -1.32
C HIS A 75 -10.32 -2.26 -2.80
N TYR A 76 -10.58 -1.00 -3.13
CA TYR A 76 -10.84 -0.54 -4.51
C TYR A 76 -9.78 -0.94 -5.56
N ARG A 77 -8.58 -1.36 -5.13
CA ARG A 77 -7.49 -1.82 -6.00
C ARG A 77 -6.96 -3.21 -5.67
N ARG A 78 -7.59 -3.95 -4.74
CA ARG A 78 -7.08 -5.24 -4.25
C ARG A 78 -8.23 -6.23 -4.20
N TYR A 79 -8.16 -7.24 -5.05
CA TYR A 79 -9.21 -8.25 -5.21
C TYR A 79 -8.63 -9.65 -5.23
N PHE A 80 -9.43 -10.63 -4.84
CA PHE A 80 -9.11 -12.03 -5.00
C PHE A 80 -9.27 -12.44 -6.46
N LEU A 81 -8.24 -13.11 -7.00
CA LEU A 81 -8.21 -13.61 -8.36
C LEU A 81 -8.24 -15.14 -8.44
N ASN A 82 -8.80 -15.66 -9.53
CA ASN A 82 -8.64 -17.05 -9.92
C ASN A 82 -7.28 -17.29 -10.60
N GLN A 83 -7.04 -18.52 -11.06
CA GLN A 83 -5.78 -18.93 -11.70
C GLN A 83 -5.57 -18.24 -13.05
N GLU A 84 -6.65 -17.82 -13.70
CA GLU A 84 -6.68 -17.08 -14.96
C GLU A 84 -6.47 -15.57 -14.76
N SER A 85 -6.20 -15.12 -13.52
CA SER A 85 -6.05 -13.71 -13.15
C SER A 85 -7.32 -12.86 -13.33
N GLU A 86 -8.48 -13.49 -13.29
CA GLU A 86 -9.79 -12.86 -13.30
C GLU A 86 -10.35 -12.74 -11.87
N LEU A 87 -11.28 -11.81 -11.65
CA LEU A 87 -11.95 -11.68 -10.35
C LEU A 87 -12.75 -12.94 -10.04
N LEU A 88 -12.69 -13.41 -8.78
CA LEU A 88 -13.51 -14.54 -8.34
C LEU A 88 -15.00 -14.25 -8.51
N SER A 89 -15.69 -15.15 -9.21
CA SER A 89 -17.13 -15.11 -9.37
C SER A 89 -17.87 -15.57 -8.12
N GLN A 90 -19.18 -15.29 -8.07
CA GLN A 90 -20.05 -15.78 -7.00
C GLN A 90 -19.91 -17.29 -6.79
N LYS A 91 -19.89 -18.07 -7.88
CA LYS A 91 -19.82 -19.53 -7.81
C LYS A 91 -18.49 -19.99 -7.22
N GLU A 92 -17.38 -19.36 -7.59
CA GLU A 92 -16.06 -19.72 -7.05
C GLU A 92 -15.97 -19.41 -5.55
N TYR A 93 -16.48 -18.26 -5.09
CA TYR A 93 -16.57 -17.98 -3.65
C TYR A 93 -17.40 -19.02 -2.91
N GLU A 94 -18.56 -19.40 -3.46
CA GLU A 94 -19.43 -20.43 -2.87
C GLU A 94 -18.75 -21.81 -2.86
N ASP A 95 -18.05 -22.18 -3.93
CA ASP A 95 -17.37 -23.48 -4.04
C ASP A 95 -16.17 -23.56 -3.08
N ILE A 96 -15.37 -22.49 -2.95
CA ILE A 96 -14.27 -22.42 -1.98
C ILE A 96 -14.82 -22.52 -0.55
N LEU A 97 -15.84 -21.73 -0.20
CA LEU A 97 -16.37 -21.68 1.17
C LEU A 97 -17.23 -22.89 1.57
N LYS A 98 -17.44 -23.87 0.68
CA LYS A 98 -17.92 -25.21 1.07
C LYS A 98 -16.84 -26.03 1.77
N GLU A 99 -15.58 -25.80 1.42
CA GLU A 99 -14.45 -26.56 1.94
C GLU A 99 -13.63 -25.78 2.96
N TYR A 100 -13.71 -24.45 2.96
CA TYR A 100 -12.91 -23.54 3.77
C TYR A 100 -13.81 -22.59 4.58
N ASP A 101 -13.33 -22.14 5.74
CA ASP A 101 -14.06 -21.22 6.60
C ASP A 101 -13.87 -19.75 6.20
N VAL A 102 -12.69 -19.43 5.67
CA VAL A 102 -12.29 -18.05 5.35
C VAL A 102 -11.34 -18.02 4.16
N ILE A 103 -11.52 -17.02 3.31
CA ILE A 103 -10.60 -16.62 2.25
C ILE A 103 -9.89 -15.35 2.71
N THR A 104 -8.56 -15.34 2.66
CA THR A 104 -7.70 -14.16 2.92
C THR A 104 -6.53 -14.19 1.94
N SER A 105 -5.67 -13.17 1.96
CA SER A 105 -4.47 -13.16 1.13
C SER A 105 -3.55 -14.35 1.42
N ASN A 106 -2.67 -14.66 0.47
CA ASN A 106 -1.56 -15.58 0.71
C ASN A 106 -0.72 -15.19 1.94
N ASP A 107 -0.15 -16.20 2.62
CA ASP A 107 0.69 -15.97 3.79
C ASP A 107 2.07 -15.45 3.34
N LEU A 108 2.37 -14.19 3.64
CA LEU A 108 3.63 -13.55 3.27
C LEU A 108 4.69 -13.87 4.30
N LYS A 109 5.80 -14.46 3.85
CA LYS A 109 6.94 -14.80 4.71
C LYS A 109 7.99 -13.70 4.71
N SER A 110 8.48 -13.36 5.90
CA SER A 110 9.56 -12.42 6.15
C SER A 110 10.78 -13.09 6.80
N ASN A 111 11.92 -12.42 6.77
CA ASN A 111 13.13 -12.80 7.50
C ASN A 111 13.11 -12.39 8.98
N LYS A 112 12.17 -11.53 9.38
CA LYS A 112 12.00 -11.04 10.75
C LYS A 112 10.63 -11.43 11.30
N SER A 113 10.50 -11.42 12.62
CA SER A 113 9.22 -11.57 13.30
C SER A 113 8.31 -10.38 12.99
N TYR A 114 6.99 -10.56 13.11
CA TYR A 114 6.04 -9.47 12.94
C TYR A 114 6.32 -8.31 13.91
N ARG A 115 6.71 -8.61 15.15
CA ARG A 115 7.07 -7.58 16.15
C ARG A 115 8.22 -6.69 15.64
N GLU A 116 9.29 -7.29 15.14
CA GLU A 116 10.44 -6.55 14.59
C GLU A 116 10.04 -5.73 13.35
N LEU A 117 9.23 -6.30 12.45
CA LEU A 117 8.73 -5.57 11.28
C LEU A 117 7.85 -4.39 11.67
N TYR A 118 7.00 -4.57 12.67
CA TYR A 118 6.12 -3.51 13.18
C TYR A 118 6.95 -2.40 13.85
N GLU A 119 7.97 -2.73 14.64
CA GLU A 119 8.87 -1.74 15.25
C GLU A 119 9.65 -0.94 14.21
N GLU A 120 10.06 -1.58 13.11
CA GLU A 120 10.76 -0.90 12.01
C GLU A 120 9.86 0.02 11.19
N ALA A 121 8.59 -0.34 11.06
CA ALA A 121 7.64 0.36 10.19
C ALA A 121 6.73 1.34 10.94
N HIS A 122 6.49 1.14 12.23
CA HIS A 122 5.45 1.78 13.02
C HIS A 122 5.89 2.01 14.47
N ASN A 123 5.08 2.72 15.26
CA ASN A 123 5.36 2.90 16.68
C ASN A 123 5.03 1.63 17.48
N ILE A 124 6.08 0.96 17.98
CA ILE A 124 5.97 -0.29 18.75
C ILE A 124 5.05 -0.20 19.98
N GLU A 125 4.89 0.98 20.57
CA GLU A 125 4.01 1.18 21.73
C GLU A 125 2.53 0.90 21.41
N ASP A 126 2.09 1.08 20.16
CA ASP A 126 0.73 0.76 19.73
C ASP A 126 0.48 -0.75 19.74
N LEU A 127 1.49 -1.54 19.35
CA LEU A 127 1.43 -2.99 19.40
C LEU A 127 1.46 -3.48 20.85
N ASN A 128 2.34 -2.92 21.68
CA ASN A 128 2.42 -3.23 23.11
C ASN A 128 1.07 -2.94 23.82
N LEU A 129 0.43 -1.82 23.50
CA LEU A 129 -0.90 -1.47 24.03
C LEU A 129 -1.95 -2.49 23.57
N THR A 130 -1.95 -2.86 22.30
CA THR A 130 -2.85 -3.87 21.73
C THR A 130 -2.73 -5.19 22.48
N GLU A 131 -1.50 -5.68 22.70
CA GLU A 131 -1.25 -6.90 23.44
C GLU A 131 -1.75 -6.85 24.88
N ASN A 132 -1.49 -5.74 25.58
CA ASN A 132 -1.93 -5.55 26.96
C ASN A 132 -3.46 -5.59 27.07
N ILE A 133 -4.16 -4.97 26.12
CA ILE A 133 -5.62 -4.99 26.06
C ILE A 133 -6.13 -6.41 25.81
N ILE A 134 -5.54 -7.15 24.87
CA ILE A 134 -5.94 -8.52 24.55
C ILE A 134 -5.68 -9.44 25.75
N LYS A 135 -4.47 -9.41 26.33
CA LYS A 135 -4.11 -10.23 27.51
C LYS A 135 -5.04 -9.97 28.71
N LYS A 136 -5.58 -8.75 28.84
CA LYS A 136 -6.53 -8.39 29.91
C LYS A 136 -7.98 -8.76 29.60
N LYS A 137 -8.49 -8.48 28.40
CA LYS A 137 -9.91 -8.66 28.04
C LYS A 137 -10.21 -10.05 27.48
N PHE A 138 -9.23 -10.66 26.84
CA PHE A 138 -9.30 -11.94 26.13
C PHE A 138 -8.08 -12.81 26.46
N PRO A 139 -7.85 -13.14 27.75
CA PRO A 139 -6.67 -13.91 28.18
C PRO A 139 -6.54 -15.25 27.46
N GLU A 140 -7.64 -15.81 26.96
CA GLU A 140 -7.65 -17.01 26.15
C GLU A 140 -6.93 -16.87 24.81
N TYR A 141 -6.72 -15.65 24.28
CA TYR A 141 -5.97 -15.40 23.03
C TYR A 141 -4.46 -15.26 23.24
N ALA A 142 -3.97 -15.30 24.49
CA ALA A 142 -2.59 -14.94 24.79
C ALA A 142 -1.55 -15.82 24.07
N ASN A 143 -1.82 -17.12 23.93
CA ASN A 143 -0.88 -18.04 23.28
C ASN A 143 -0.82 -17.81 21.77
N GLU A 144 -1.97 -17.67 21.12
CA GLU A 144 -2.05 -17.44 19.68
C GLU A 144 -1.53 -16.04 19.31
N LEU A 145 -1.79 -15.04 20.15
CA LEU A 145 -1.21 -13.71 20.02
C LEU A 145 0.33 -13.77 20.04
N GLU A 146 0.93 -14.40 21.05
CA GLU A 146 2.39 -14.50 21.14
C GLU A 146 2.98 -15.29 19.96
N SER A 147 2.33 -16.40 19.58
CA SER A 147 2.76 -17.20 18.43
C SER A 147 2.74 -16.42 17.13
N VAL A 148 1.75 -15.54 16.94
CA VAL A 148 1.64 -14.72 15.73
C VAL A 148 2.66 -13.59 15.73
N LEU A 149 2.83 -12.88 16.85
CA LEU A 149 3.73 -11.72 16.92
C LEU A 149 5.21 -12.10 16.85
N SER A 150 5.57 -13.27 17.39
CA SER A 150 6.91 -13.86 17.28
C SER A 150 7.14 -14.59 15.95
N GLY A 151 6.06 -14.91 15.23
CA GLY A 151 6.11 -15.53 13.92
C GLY A 151 6.58 -14.56 12.82
N ASN A 152 7.00 -15.11 11.69
CA ASN A 152 7.53 -14.35 10.55
C ASN A 152 6.61 -14.39 9.32
N THR A 153 5.32 -14.64 9.54
CA THR A 153 4.33 -14.71 8.46
C THR A 153 3.11 -13.88 8.77
N GLY A 154 2.58 -13.17 7.77
CA GLY A 154 1.45 -12.26 7.91
C GLY A 154 0.55 -12.25 6.68
N TYR A 155 -0.70 -11.87 6.88
CA TYR A 155 -1.61 -11.58 5.78
C TYR A 155 -1.39 -10.16 5.28
N TYR A 156 -1.63 -9.96 3.99
CA TYR A 156 -1.56 -8.69 3.31
C TYR A 156 -2.91 -7.98 3.36
N GLY A 157 -2.98 -6.86 4.08
CA GLY A 157 -4.21 -6.14 4.27
C GLY A 157 -5.20 -6.89 5.17
N ASN A 158 -6.34 -6.25 5.41
CA ASN A 158 -7.48 -6.81 6.13
C ASN A 158 -8.53 -7.37 5.14
N LEU A 159 -8.05 -7.99 4.05
CA LEU A 159 -8.91 -8.63 3.04
C LEU A 159 -9.46 -9.95 3.61
N MET A 160 -10.78 -10.12 3.58
CA MET A 160 -11.41 -11.33 4.13
C MET A 160 -12.73 -11.62 3.43
N VAL A 161 -12.99 -12.88 3.08
CA VAL A 161 -14.32 -13.36 2.68
C VAL A 161 -14.69 -14.59 3.49
N THR A 162 -15.84 -14.57 4.14
CA THR A 162 -16.29 -15.66 5.02
C THR A 162 -17.82 -15.64 5.16
N SER A 163 -18.38 -16.59 5.92
CA SER A 163 -19.79 -16.55 6.29
C SER A 163 -20.12 -15.32 7.12
N LYS A 164 -21.36 -14.81 7.03
CA LYS A 164 -21.79 -13.64 7.80
C LYS A 164 -21.61 -13.82 9.31
N ASN A 165 -21.84 -15.02 9.83
CA ASN A 165 -21.70 -15.31 11.26
C ASN A 165 -20.24 -15.22 11.73
N LEU A 166 -19.31 -15.75 10.94
CA LEU A 166 -17.88 -15.66 11.23
C LEU A 166 -17.40 -14.20 11.14
N PHE A 167 -17.85 -13.48 10.11
CA PHE A 167 -17.57 -12.05 9.95
C PHE A 167 -18.02 -11.24 11.18
N ASP A 168 -19.24 -11.47 11.65
CA ASP A 168 -19.80 -10.74 12.80
C ASP A 168 -19.07 -11.05 14.11
N SER A 169 -18.68 -12.31 14.31
CA SER A 169 -17.88 -12.73 15.45
C SER A 169 -16.49 -12.09 15.45
N TYR A 170 -15.83 -12.08 14.29
CA TYR A 170 -14.54 -11.40 14.11
C TYR A 170 -14.65 -9.89 14.37
N ALA A 171 -15.60 -9.22 13.73
CA ALA A 171 -15.80 -7.78 13.89
C ALA A 171 -16.11 -7.41 15.35
N GLN A 172 -16.98 -8.17 16.02
CA GLN A 172 -17.27 -7.96 17.44
C GLN A 172 -16.00 -8.04 18.30
N TRP A 173 -15.17 -9.06 18.10
CA TRP A 173 -13.91 -9.22 18.82
C TRP A 173 -12.95 -8.05 18.52
N LEU A 174 -12.71 -7.77 17.23
CA LEU A 174 -11.78 -6.72 16.78
C LEU A 174 -12.15 -5.33 17.34
N PHE A 175 -13.40 -4.90 17.16
CA PHE A 175 -13.81 -3.56 17.60
C PHE A 175 -13.90 -3.44 19.11
N SER A 176 -14.12 -4.54 19.86
CA SER A 176 -14.05 -4.51 21.32
C SER A 176 -12.66 -4.22 21.88
N ILE A 177 -11.61 -4.55 21.10
CA ILE A 177 -10.20 -4.22 21.39
C ILE A 177 -9.95 -2.77 20.99
N PHE A 178 -10.28 -2.39 19.76
CA PHE A 178 -9.98 -1.06 19.25
C PHE A 178 -10.69 0.06 20.01
N PHE A 179 -11.95 -0.14 20.43
CA PHE A 179 -12.63 0.85 21.30
C PHE A 179 -12.03 0.97 22.71
N GLU A 180 -11.31 -0.04 23.19
CA GLU A 180 -10.54 0.10 24.43
C GLU A 180 -9.23 0.84 24.20
N MET A 181 -8.60 0.58 23.06
CA MET A 181 -7.33 1.19 22.65
C MET A 181 -7.48 2.68 22.37
N GLU A 182 -8.57 3.10 21.71
CA GLU A 182 -8.91 4.51 21.47
C GLU A 182 -8.90 5.38 22.72
N LYS A 183 -9.21 4.82 23.88
CA LYS A 183 -9.23 5.58 25.15
C LYS A 183 -7.84 5.94 25.66
N GLN A 184 -6.81 5.29 25.13
CA GLN A 184 -5.45 5.31 25.67
C GLN A 184 -4.41 5.74 24.64
N ILE A 185 -4.64 5.47 23.35
CA ILE A 185 -3.69 5.82 22.29
C ILE A 185 -3.63 7.33 22.04
N ASP A 186 -2.41 7.85 21.81
CA ASP A 186 -2.17 9.23 21.37
C ASP A 186 -1.41 9.22 20.04
N VAL A 187 -2.09 9.64 18.98
CA VAL A 187 -1.55 9.73 17.61
C VAL A 187 -1.33 11.18 17.15
N SER A 188 -1.36 12.15 18.07
CA SER A 188 -1.29 13.58 17.73
C SER A 188 0.04 13.98 17.07
N SER A 189 1.11 13.24 17.33
CA SER A 189 2.44 13.44 16.74
C SER A 189 2.67 12.66 15.45
N TYR A 190 1.73 11.79 15.05
CA TYR A 190 1.91 10.92 13.89
C TYR A 190 1.70 11.69 12.58
N ASP A 191 2.46 11.30 11.56
CA ASP A 191 2.17 11.70 10.19
C ASP A 191 0.86 11.05 9.70
N LEU A 192 0.38 11.51 8.53
CA LEU A 192 -0.91 11.06 7.99
C LEU A 192 -0.94 9.57 7.64
N TYR A 193 0.22 8.96 7.36
CA TYR A 193 0.29 7.53 7.11
C TYR A 193 0.09 6.75 8.41
N HIS A 194 0.85 7.11 9.44
CA HIS A 194 0.88 6.43 10.74
C HIS A 194 -0.39 6.65 11.56
N GLN A 195 -1.14 7.75 11.36
CA GLN A 195 -2.44 7.96 12.02
C GLN A 195 -3.43 6.81 11.78
N ARG A 196 -3.27 6.03 10.71
CA ARG A 196 -4.12 4.88 10.36
C ARG A 196 -3.76 3.60 11.14
N VAL A 197 -3.29 3.76 12.37
CA VAL A 197 -2.76 2.73 13.27
C VAL A 197 -3.66 1.49 13.39
N PHE A 198 -4.97 1.66 13.48
CA PHE A 198 -5.90 0.54 13.61
C PHE A 198 -5.93 -0.34 12.36
N GLY A 199 -5.74 0.25 11.18
CA GLY A 199 -5.60 -0.49 9.93
C GLY A 199 -4.42 -1.45 10.00
N PHE A 200 -3.23 -0.96 10.36
CA PHE A 200 -2.01 -1.78 10.43
C PHE A 200 -2.12 -2.92 11.45
N LEU A 201 -2.70 -2.64 12.62
CA LEU A 201 -2.90 -3.65 13.67
C LEU A 201 -3.92 -4.72 13.23
N SER A 202 -4.96 -4.33 12.49
CA SER A 202 -6.03 -5.25 12.11
C SER A 202 -5.58 -6.38 11.20
N GLU A 203 -4.58 -6.13 10.33
CA GLU A 203 -4.05 -7.14 9.40
C GLU A 203 -3.55 -8.36 10.17
N GLN A 204 -2.79 -8.13 11.25
CA GLN A 204 -2.22 -9.22 12.03
C GLN A 204 -3.20 -9.79 13.05
N LEU A 205 -4.12 -8.98 13.57
CA LEU A 205 -5.19 -9.45 14.45
C LEU A 205 -6.17 -10.39 13.74
N LEU A 206 -6.36 -10.25 12.41
CA LEU A 206 -7.08 -11.24 11.62
C LEU A 206 -6.44 -12.62 11.73
N LYS A 207 -5.11 -12.70 11.63
CA LYS A 207 -4.37 -13.97 11.77
C LYS A 207 -4.48 -14.56 13.17
N VAL A 208 -4.38 -13.72 14.21
CA VAL A 208 -4.58 -14.14 15.61
C VAL A 208 -5.96 -14.77 15.77
N TRP A 209 -7.01 -14.13 15.24
CA TRP A 209 -8.37 -14.65 15.31
C TRP A 209 -8.52 -15.97 14.55
N ILE A 210 -8.01 -16.06 13.32
CA ILE A 210 -8.04 -17.29 12.51
C ILE A 210 -7.38 -18.46 13.25
N GLN A 211 -6.19 -18.25 13.81
CA GLN A 211 -5.48 -19.28 14.57
C GLN A 211 -6.24 -19.67 15.84
N LYS A 212 -6.81 -18.69 16.56
CA LYS A 212 -7.55 -18.96 17.79
C LYS A 212 -8.74 -19.89 17.59
N HIS A 213 -9.45 -19.70 16.48
CA HIS A 213 -10.66 -20.45 16.15
C HIS A 213 -10.37 -21.70 15.29
N ASN A 214 -9.09 -21.98 15.00
CA ASN A 214 -8.66 -23.10 14.14
C ASN A 214 -9.38 -23.14 12.79
N LEU A 215 -9.57 -21.98 12.17
CA LEU A 215 -10.30 -21.86 10.92
C LEU A 215 -9.48 -22.41 9.75
N LYS A 216 -10.14 -23.12 8.84
CA LYS A 216 -9.53 -23.62 7.61
C LYS A 216 -9.47 -22.49 6.59
N VAL A 217 -8.25 -22.03 6.30
CA VAL A 217 -7.99 -20.88 5.43
C VAL A 217 -7.76 -21.28 3.98
N TYR A 218 -8.40 -20.57 3.06
CA TYR A 218 -8.02 -20.52 1.65
C TYR A 218 -7.16 -19.28 1.39
N GLU A 219 -5.92 -19.50 0.97
CA GLU A 219 -4.97 -18.45 0.61
C GLU A 219 -5.21 -18.00 -0.84
N GLY A 220 -5.89 -16.86 -1.00
CA GLY A 220 -6.24 -16.30 -2.30
C GLY A 220 -5.13 -15.46 -2.93
N ILE A 221 -5.04 -15.50 -4.26
CA ILE A 221 -4.15 -14.63 -5.04
C ILE A 221 -4.74 -13.22 -5.04
N ILE A 222 -3.94 -12.22 -4.64
CA ILE A 222 -4.38 -10.81 -4.63
C ILE A 222 -3.91 -10.09 -5.90
N GLY A 223 -4.86 -9.63 -6.69
CA GLY A 223 -4.62 -8.74 -7.83
C GLY A 223 -4.55 -7.28 -7.40
N ILE A 224 -3.57 -6.55 -7.93
CA ILE A 224 -3.49 -5.08 -7.78
C ILE A 224 -3.84 -4.42 -9.12
N THR A 225 -4.96 -3.69 -9.16
CA THR A 225 -5.51 -3.17 -10.42
C THR A 225 -5.03 -1.76 -10.79
N SER A 226 -4.52 -0.98 -9.84
CA SER A 226 -4.03 0.39 -10.09
C SER A 226 -3.09 0.90 -8.99
N GLU A 227 -2.39 2.01 -9.23
CA GLU A 227 -1.59 2.75 -8.23
C GLU A 227 -2.48 3.50 -7.22
N LYS A 228 -1.94 3.92 -6.06
CA LYS A 228 -2.75 4.72 -5.13
C LYS A 228 -3.03 6.05 -5.80
N ALA A 229 -4.27 6.53 -5.78
CA ALA A 229 -4.50 7.84 -6.41
C ALA A 229 -3.71 8.98 -5.76
N GLU A 230 -3.36 8.92 -4.48
CA GLU A 230 -2.49 9.90 -3.82
C GLU A 230 -1.07 9.90 -4.43
N THR A 231 -0.58 8.74 -4.87
CA THR A 231 0.67 8.62 -5.61
C THR A 231 0.51 9.22 -7.01
N THR A 232 -0.59 8.92 -7.70
CA THR A 232 -0.88 9.45 -9.04
C THR A 232 -1.04 10.98 -9.03
N GLU A 233 -1.80 11.52 -8.08
CA GLU A 233 -1.99 12.97 -7.86
C GLU A 233 -0.67 13.67 -7.57
N PHE A 234 0.17 13.06 -6.73
CA PHE A 234 1.51 13.58 -6.45
C PHE A 234 2.39 13.63 -7.70
N LYS A 235 2.41 12.55 -8.50
CA LYS A 235 3.12 12.52 -9.80
C LYS A 235 2.60 13.59 -10.76
N LEU A 236 1.28 13.81 -10.81
CA LEU A 236 0.66 14.84 -11.63
C LEU A 236 1.05 16.26 -11.18
N ALA A 237 1.08 16.52 -9.88
CA ALA A 237 1.53 17.80 -9.34
C ALA A 237 2.98 18.09 -9.73
N MET A 238 3.87 17.09 -9.64
CA MET A 238 5.26 17.21 -10.10
C MET A 238 5.34 17.50 -11.59
N ALA A 239 4.57 16.78 -12.40
CA ALA A 239 4.53 16.99 -13.85
C ALA A 239 4.05 18.42 -14.21
N GLN A 240 3.07 18.96 -13.49
CA GLN A 240 2.58 20.32 -13.70
C GLN A 240 3.63 21.38 -13.35
N LEU A 241 4.31 21.27 -12.20
CA LEU A 241 5.35 22.21 -11.82
C LEU A 241 6.54 22.17 -12.78
N VAL A 242 6.96 20.98 -13.20
CA VAL A 242 8.00 20.80 -14.23
C VAL A 242 7.61 21.46 -15.54
N LYS A 243 6.36 21.27 -15.99
CA LYS A 243 5.83 21.91 -17.21
C LYS A 243 5.81 23.43 -17.14
N MET A 244 5.63 23.99 -15.94
CA MET A 244 5.70 25.43 -15.69
C MET A 244 7.13 25.97 -15.55
N GLY A 245 8.16 25.11 -15.61
CA GLY A 245 9.56 25.48 -15.38
C GLY A 245 9.89 25.77 -13.91
N LYS A 246 9.02 25.38 -12.97
CA LYS A 246 9.13 25.65 -11.54
C LYS A 246 9.87 24.53 -10.81
N ILE A 247 11.12 24.27 -11.21
CA ILE A 247 11.87 23.09 -10.75
C ILE A 247 12.16 23.14 -9.25
N SER A 248 12.63 24.27 -8.71
CA SER A 248 12.91 24.39 -7.28
C SER A 248 11.64 24.27 -6.41
N GLU A 249 10.51 24.82 -6.88
CA GLU A 249 9.21 24.63 -6.21
C GLU A 249 8.79 23.16 -6.22
N ALA A 250 8.95 22.45 -7.34
CA ALA A 250 8.68 21.03 -7.46
C ALA A 250 9.52 20.21 -6.47
N ARG A 251 10.82 20.49 -6.36
CA ARG A 251 11.71 19.82 -5.41
C ARG A 251 11.31 20.05 -3.96
N GLN A 252 11.01 21.30 -3.59
CA GLN A 252 10.59 21.62 -2.24
C GLN A 252 9.29 20.89 -1.89
N MET A 253 8.27 20.99 -2.75
CA MET A 253 6.99 20.29 -2.56
C MET A 253 7.18 18.77 -2.49
N PHE A 254 8.07 18.20 -3.31
CA PHE A 254 8.37 16.77 -3.30
C PHE A 254 8.82 16.30 -1.91
N TYR A 255 9.79 16.98 -1.30
CA TYR A 255 10.31 16.62 0.01
C TYR A 255 9.34 16.96 1.16
N GLU A 256 8.58 18.05 1.05
CA GLU A 256 7.54 18.37 2.04
C GLU A 256 6.43 17.31 2.04
N TYR A 257 6.00 16.86 0.85
CA TYR A 257 5.00 15.82 0.72
C TYR A 257 5.49 14.47 1.26
N LEU A 258 6.74 14.09 0.99
CA LEU A 258 7.32 12.85 1.52
C LEU A 258 7.43 12.84 3.05
N LYS A 259 7.58 13.99 3.70
CA LYS A 259 7.53 14.08 5.17
C LYS A 259 6.13 13.79 5.71
N LEU A 260 5.09 14.23 4.99
CA LEU A 260 3.70 14.01 5.38
C LEU A 260 3.19 12.63 5.00
N ARG A 261 3.67 12.08 3.88
CA ARG A 261 3.26 10.83 3.24
C ARG A 261 4.47 9.99 2.81
N PRO A 262 5.24 9.47 3.78
CA PRO A 262 6.42 8.65 3.47
C PRO A 262 6.06 7.38 2.68
N ASP A 263 4.81 6.90 2.79
CA ASP A 263 4.32 5.67 2.15
C ASP A 263 4.24 5.71 0.63
N VAL A 264 4.36 6.90 0.02
CA VAL A 264 4.34 7.08 -1.44
C VAL A 264 5.54 6.41 -2.10
N ARG A 265 6.63 6.17 -1.36
CA ARG A 265 7.82 5.45 -1.82
C ARG A 265 7.73 3.93 -1.72
N LEU A 266 6.69 3.38 -1.08
CA LEU A 266 6.53 1.93 -0.94
C LEU A 266 6.17 1.31 -2.31
N GLU A 267 6.66 0.09 -2.56
CA GLU A 267 6.49 -0.62 -3.83
C GLU A 267 5.01 -0.74 -4.26
N LEU A 268 4.12 -1.03 -3.32
CA LEU A 268 2.68 -1.18 -3.57
C LEU A 268 1.95 0.17 -3.70
N SER A 269 2.65 1.27 -3.46
CA SER A 269 2.19 2.63 -3.71
C SER A 269 2.63 3.16 -5.07
N ASP A 270 3.85 2.81 -5.50
CA ASP A 270 4.49 3.24 -6.74
C ASP A 270 4.81 2.02 -7.63
N LEU A 271 3.75 1.43 -8.20
CA LEU A 271 3.83 0.20 -8.98
C LEU A 271 4.79 0.29 -10.17
N ARG A 272 5.03 1.50 -10.68
CA ARG A 272 5.93 1.75 -11.80
C ARG A 272 7.35 2.12 -11.37
N GLY A 273 7.64 2.30 -10.09
CA GLY A 273 8.95 2.74 -9.60
C GLY A 273 9.37 4.12 -10.14
N GLU A 274 8.42 5.03 -10.30
CA GLU A 274 8.66 6.37 -10.87
C GLU A 274 9.05 7.41 -9.80
N ILE A 275 8.66 7.23 -8.54
CA ILE A 275 8.92 8.20 -7.46
C ILE A 275 10.43 8.41 -7.24
N PRO A 276 11.28 7.37 -7.12
CA PRO A 276 12.73 7.55 -7.03
C PRO A 276 13.33 8.20 -8.28
N ILE A 277 12.77 7.92 -9.46
CA ILE A 277 13.23 8.50 -10.72
C ILE A 277 12.89 10.00 -10.77
N ILE A 278 11.67 10.38 -10.37
CA ILE A 278 11.22 11.77 -10.31
C ILE A 278 12.11 12.57 -9.36
N GLU A 279 12.44 12.03 -8.18
CA GLU A 279 13.36 12.70 -7.24
C GLU A 279 14.70 13.05 -7.91
N GLN A 280 15.31 12.08 -8.59
CA GLN A 280 16.58 12.26 -9.29
C GLN A 280 16.45 13.25 -10.45
N LEU A 281 15.38 13.15 -11.24
CA LEU A 281 15.12 14.04 -12.37
C LEU A 281 14.95 15.48 -11.93
N LEU A 282 14.20 15.73 -10.85
CA LEU A 282 14.07 17.07 -10.29
C LEU A 282 15.44 17.58 -9.82
N TYR A 283 16.28 16.72 -9.22
CA TYR A 283 17.64 17.09 -8.85
C TYR A 283 18.50 17.48 -10.05
N ILE A 284 18.51 16.63 -11.08
CA ILE A 284 19.26 16.86 -12.32
C ILE A 284 18.81 18.17 -12.98
N ALA A 285 17.50 18.38 -13.13
CA ALA A 285 16.95 19.57 -13.77
C ALA A 285 17.36 20.87 -13.05
N GLU A 286 17.35 20.88 -11.71
CA GLU A 286 17.80 22.05 -10.94
C GLU A 286 19.29 22.31 -11.15
N GLN A 287 20.13 21.27 -11.08
CA GLN A 287 21.56 21.40 -11.28
C GLN A 287 21.93 21.83 -12.71
N GLU A 288 21.19 21.38 -13.72
CA GLU A 288 21.34 21.82 -15.10
C GLU A 288 20.95 23.30 -15.26
N GLN A 289 19.83 23.73 -14.66
CA GLN A 289 19.36 25.12 -14.70
C GLN A 289 20.37 26.08 -14.06
N GLU A 290 20.92 25.75 -12.88
CA GLU A 290 21.96 26.53 -12.21
C GLU A 290 23.23 26.72 -13.05
N ARG A 291 23.51 25.78 -13.96
CA ARG A 291 24.73 25.74 -14.78
C ARG A 291 24.50 26.20 -16.22
N GLY A 292 23.28 26.58 -16.58
CA GLY A 292 22.93 26.96 -17.96
C GLY A 292 23.06 25.80 -18.95
N ILE A 293 22.88 24.56 -18.49
CA ILE A 293 22.90 23.35 -19.34
C ILE A 293 21.48 23.10 -19.83
N THR A 294 21.29 22.95 -21.15
CA THR A 294 19.96 22.70 -21.72
C THR A 294 19.37 21.36 -21.26
N GLY A 295 20.20 20.30 -21.23
CA GLY A 295 19.89 19.00 -20.62
C GLY A 295 18.47 18.49 -20.86
N LEU A 296 17.77 18.17 -19.77
CA LEU A 296 16.39 17.68 -19.76
C LEU A 296 15.39 18.65 -20.42
N ASN A 297 15.65 19.96 -20.33
CA ASN A 297 14.75 20.99 -20.86
C ASN A 297 14.78 21.15 -22.39
N ARG A 298 15.65 20.46 -23.14
CA ARG A 298 15.75 20.64 -24.60
C ARG A 298 14.41 20.41 -25.32
N ASN A 299 13.64 19.43 -24.88
CA ASN A 299 12.35 19.08 -25.48
C ASN A 299 11.16 19.60 -24.65
N GLY A 300 11.41 20.54 -23.73
CA GLY A 300 10.42 21.10 -22.81
C GLY A 300 10.33 20.38 -21.46
N GLY A 301 9.53 20.93 -20.56
CA GLY A 301 9.26 20.40 -19.22
C GLY A 301 8.20 19.29 -19.22
N ASP A 302 8.42 18.20 -19.95
CA ASP A 302 7.55 17.02 -19.90
C ASP A 302 8.17 15.94 -19.02
N LEU A 303 7.70 15.84 -17.78
CA LEU A 303 8.22 14.89 -16.79
C LEU A 303 8.06 13.43 -17.24
N ASN A 304 7.00 13.08 -17.99
CA ASN A 304 6.82 11.71 -18.48
C ASN A 304 7.87 11.39 -19.55
N ALA A 305 8.15 12.33 -20.45
CA ALA A 305 9.24 12.20 -21.41
C ALA A 305 10.60 12.11 -20.71
N TRP A 306 10.81 12.85 -19.62
CA TRP A 306 12.02 12.77 -18.81
C TRP A 306 12.21 11.41 -18.15
N ILE A 307 11.13 10.79 -17.62
CA ILE A 307 11.19 9.43 -17.06
C ILE A 307 11.61 8.40 -18.12
N VAL A 308 11.02 8.48 -19.32
CA VAL A 308 11.40 7.60 -20.45
C VAL A 308 12.86 7.81 -20.83
N HIS A 309 13.30 9.07 -20.92
CA HIS A 309 14.69 9.41 -21.21
C HIS A 309 15.63 8.88 -20.13
N TYR A 310 15.27 9.03 -18.85
CA TYR A 310 16.02 8.51 -17.70
C TYR A 310 16.23 7.02 -17.78
N ARG A 311 15.15 6.25 -17.99
CA ARG A 311 15.24 4.78 -18.11
C ARG A 311 16.09 4.35 -19.29
N ARG A 312 15.95 5.01 -20.45
CA ARG A 312 16.76 4.68 -21.62
C ARG A 312 18.23 4.98 -21.39
N THR A 313 18.56 6.12 -20.79
CA THR A 313 19.93 6.47 -20.41
C THR A 313 20.52 5.48 -19.41
N GLN A 314 19.74 5.09 -18.39
CA GLN A 314 20.17 4.09 -17.41
C GLN A 314 20.48 2.74 -18.08
N GLN A 315 19.64 2.29 -19.02
CA GLN A 315 19.88 1.09 -19.79
C GLN A 315 21.16 1.20 -20.64
N CYS A 316 21.34 2.30 -21.37
CA CYS A 316 22.55 2.52 -22.18
C CYS A 316 23.82 2.48 -21.31
N LEU A 317 23.80 3.11 -20.13
CA LEU A 317 24.94 3.10 -19.21
C LEU A 317 25.21 1.70 -18.64
N ALA A 318 24.15 0.95 -18.32
CA ALA A 318 24.28 -0.43 -17.85
C ALA A 318 24.92 -1.33 -18.92
N ASP A 319 24.45 -1.24 -20.16
CA ASP A 319 24.96 -2.02 -21.29
C ASP A 319 26.41 -1.65 -21.63
N LEU A 320 26.79 -0.37 -21.52
CA LEU A 320 28.18 0.07 -21.68
C LEU A 320 29.11 -0.43 -20.56
N SER A 321 28.55 -0.72 -19.39
CA SER A 321 29.32 -1.15 -18.21
C SER A 321 29.45 -2.67 -18.07
N SER A 322 28.62 -3.46 -18.78
CA SER A 322 28.54 -4.92 -18.63
C SER A 322 29.73 -5.69 -19.24
N GLY A 323 30.59 -5.03 -20.01
CA GLY A 323 31.72 -5.64 -20.70
C GLY A 323 31.35 -6.44 -21.95
N GLU A 324 30.08 -6.39 -22.38
CA GLU A 324 29.62 -6.92 -23.67
C GLU A 324 30.01 -6.02 -24.86
N GLU A 325 29.76 -6.50 -26.08
CA GLU A 325 30.05 -5.73 -27.30
C GLU A 325 29.19 -4.45 -27.32
N VAL A 326 29.86 -3.30 -27.32
CA VAL A 326 29.19 -2.00 -27.23
C VAL A 326 28.30 -1.76 -28.45
N ARG A 327 27.00 -1.60 -28.23
CA ARG A 327 26.04 -1.29 -29.28
C ARG A 327 26.17 0.17 -29.69
N GLN A 328 26.34 0.42 -30.99
CA GLN A 328 26.44 1.79 -31.50
C GLN A 328 25.20 2.64 -31.20
N GLU A 329 24.03 2.01 -31.13
CA GLU A 329 22.78 2.69 -30.78
C GLU A 329 22.82 3.32 -29.38
N ASP A 330 23.51 2.70 -28.42
CA ASP A 330 23.63 3.24 -27.05
C ASP A 330 24.61 4.41 -27.00
N ILE A 331 25.73 4.33 -27.73
CA ILE A 331 26.66 5.46 -27.90
C ILE A 331 25.95 6.63 -28.55
N SER A 332 25.29 6.41 -29.70
CA SER A 332 24.54 7.43 -30.41
C SER A 332 23.45 8.06 -29.52
N TYR A 333 22.74 7.26 -28.73
CA TYR A 333 21.75 7.81 -27.80
C TYR A 333 22.36 8.79 -26.80
N ILE A 334 23.45 8.40 -26.12
CA ILE A 334 24.12 9.26 -25.14
C ILE A 334 24.62 10.56 -25.78
N LEU A 335 25.27 10.46 -26.94
CA LEU A 335 25.88 11.60 -27.62
C LEU A 335 24.84 12.54 -28.25
N GLU A 336 23.72 12.03 -28.75
CA GLU A 336 22.78 12.81 -29.58
C GLU A 336 21.52 13.25 -28.82
N LYS A 337 21.13 12.53 -27.75
CA LYS A 337 19.84 12.74 -27.05
C LYS A 337 19.94 13.59 -25.77
N ASN A 338 21.02 14.35 -25.57
CA ASN A 338 21.22 15.30 -24.44
C ASN A 338 21.30 14.65 -23.09
N VAL A 339 21.93 13.48 -23.05
CA VAL A 339 22.40 12.95 -21.78
C VAL A 339 23.48 13.90 -21.27
N SER A 340 23.13 14.72 -20.28
CA SER A 340 24.09 15.66 -19.70
C SER A 340 25.07 14.92 -18.79
N TRP A 341 26.26 15.49 -18.61
CA TRP A 341 27.22 14.95 -17.63
C TRP A 341 26.65 15.00 -16.20
N VAL A 342 25.73 15.94 -15.92
CA VAL A 342 25.03 16.03 -14.63
C VAL A 342 24.16 14.79 -14.42
N MET A 343 23.38 14.42 -15.43
CA MET A 343 22.55 13.21 -15.42
C MET A 343 23.39 11.95 -15.21
N CYS A 344 24.47 11.78 -15.99
CA CYS A 344 25.39 10.64 -15.81
C CYS A 344 25.98 10.60 -14.40
N LYS A 345 26.44 11.75 -13.87
CA LYS A 345 27.02 11.84 -12.53
C LYS A 345 26.02 11.38 -11.46
N VAL A 346 24.77 11.86 -11.52
CA VAL A 346 23.73 11.52 -10.54
C VAL A 346 23.40 10.03 -10.60
N MET A 347 23.21 9.47 -11.80
CA MET A 347 22.96 8.04 -11.98
C MET A 347 24.09 7.18 -11.40
N MET A 348 25.35 7.53 -11.67
CA MET A 348 26.51 6.80 -11.14
C MET A 348 26.59 6.87 -9.61
N MET A 349 26.31 8.04 -9.01
CA MET A 349 26.32 8.19 -7.56
C MET A 349 25.26 7.31 -6.88
N ASN A 350 24.08 7.20 -7.48
CA ASN A 350 23.00 6.38 -6.93
C ASN A 350 23.21 4.88 -7.13
N ASP A 351 23.78 4.45 -8.26
CA ASP A 351 24.13 3.04 -8.49
C ASP A 351 25.25 2.56 -7.53
N ILE A 352 26.23 3.43 -7.24
CA ILE A 352 27.24 3.16 -6.21
C ILE A 352 26.61 3.10 -4.81
N GLY A 353 25.67 4.02 -4.51
CA GLY A 353 24.93 4.03 -3.25
C GLY A 353 24.10 2.77 -3.03
N GLU A 354 23.38 2.30 -4.05
CA GLU A 354 22.62 1.05 -4.00
C GLU A 354 23.53 -0.18 -3.81
N LYS A 355 24.67 -0.24 -4.51
CA LYS A 355 25.66 -1.32 -4.35
C LYS A 355 26.26 -1.35 -2.94
N ILE A 356 26.60 -0.20 -2.36
CA ILE A 356 27.12 -0.11 -0.98
C ILE A 356 26.03 -0.51 0.03
N THR A 357 24.79 -0.04 -0.16
CA THR A 357 23.67 -0.35 0.74
C THR A 357 23.31 -1.84 0.69
N ASN A 358 23.34 -2.46 -0.50
CA ASN A 358 23.11 -3.89 -0.68
C ASN A 358 24.27 -4.75 -0.13
N GLN A 359 25.52 -4.29 -0.22
CA GLN A 359 26.66 -4.93 0.45
C GLN A 359 26.52 -4.87 1.98
N GLN A 360 26.13 -3.72 2.54
CA GLN A 360 25.91 -3.58 3.99
C GLN A 360 24.73 -4.44 4.48
N LYS A 361 23.63 -4.52 3.72
CA LYS A 361 22.51 -5.43 4.01
C LYS A 361 22.92 -6.90 4.01
N ASN A 362 23.78 -7.30 3.06
CA ASN A 362 24.30 -8.67 2.99
C ASN A 362 25.31 -8.98 4.10
N GLU A 363 26.10 -8.01 4.55
CA GLU A 363 27.02 -8.18 5.68
C GLU A 363 26.25 -8.28 7.02
N THR A 364 25.18 -7.51 7.21
CA THR A 364 24.26 -7.66 8.37
C THR A 364 23.36 -8.89 8.31
N ALA A 365 23.26 -9.58 7.17
CA ALA A 365 22.56 -10.85 7.04
C ALA A 365 23.48 -12.07 7.31
N SER A 366 24.76 -11.82 7.59
CA SER A 366 25.79 -12.84 7.88
C SER A 366 26.31 -12.82 9.33
N LEU A 367 25.65 -12.08 10.21
CA LEU A 367 25.80 -12.08 11.66
C LEU A 367 24.41 -12.18 12.31
#